data_AF-A0A7Y7QJZ9-F1
#
_entry.id   AF-A0A7Y7QJZ9-F1
#
_cell.length_a   1.000
_cell.length_b   1.000
_cell.length_c   1.000
_cell.angle_alpha   90.00
_cell.angle_beta   90.00
_cell.angle_gamma   90.00
#
_symmetry.space_group_name_H-M   'P 1'
#
loop_
_entity.id
_entity.type
_entity.pdbx_description
1 polymer ?
#
loop_
_entity_poly.entity_id
_entity_poly.type
_entity_poly.pdbx_seq_one_letter_code
_entity_poly.pdbx_strand_id
1 'polypeptide(L)'
;MSEVISVKKWGGENAAELVKSPRNVLVDHINGIKQAVIVSAIRSSSFNTTDKLIEVGEMIKSKSSFLEVKSKLIEIRDFHFSIIDEKLSIDTNDIKDFINGIFDNLILDIYKSSEYKIFPTKENDYSIMTSSGLRSLVGFGEELSAYVHEKVISGIGIDAKFVNLNGVVPENSERLKEQELFERLSREISTRVEQVLCT
;
A
#
# COMPACT_ATOMS: atom_id res chain seq x y z
N MET A 1 -7.98 5.42 -32.99
CA MET A 1 -7.76 4.07 -32.41
C MET A 1 -7.88 4.21 -30.90
N SER A 2 -8.53 3.29 -30.21
CA SER A 2 -8.56 3.27 -28.73
C SER A 2 -7.20 2.82 -28.21
N GLU A 3 -6.64 3.54 -27.24
CA GLU A 3 -5.45 3.08 -26.51
C GLU A 3 -5.79 1.82 -25.71
N VAL A 4 -4.86 0.87 -25.64
CA VAL A 4 -5.05 -0.38 -24.88
C VAL A 4 -4.53 -0.16 -23.46
N ILE A 5 -5.42 -0.25 -22.47
CA ILE A 5 -5.08 -0.25 -21.06
C ILE A 5 -4.92 -1.70 -20.58
N SER A 6 -3.71 -2.05 -20.13
CA SER A 6 -3.41 -3.34 -19.50
C SER A 6 -3.58 -3.23 -17.99
N VAL A 7 -4.43 -4.07 -17.39
CA VAL A 7 -4.56 -4.16 -15.93
C VAL A 7 -3.73 -5.34 -15.42
N LYS A 8 -2.82 -5.09 -14.46
CA LYS A 8 -1.95 -6.11 -13.84
C LYS A 8 -2.15 -6.16 -12.34
N LYS A 9 -2.08 -7.36 -11.73
CA LYS A 9 -2.04 -7.57 -10.27
C LYS A 9 -0.69 -8.15 -9.87
N TRP A 10 -0.03 -7.56 -8.88
CA TRP A 10 1.21 -8.08 -8.29
C TRP A 10 0.97 -8.44 -6.82
N GLY A 11 1.08 -9.74 -6.50
CA GLY A 11 1.13 -10.21 -5.12
C GLY A 11 2.41 -9.78 -4.41
N GLY A 12 2.46 -9.88 -3.07
CA GLY A 12 3.49 -9.24 -2.26
C GLY A 12 4.96 -9.59 -2.58
N GLU A 13 5.24 -10.79 -3.08
CA GLU A 13 6.60 -11.19 -3.51
C GLU A 13 6.98 -10.56 -4.86
N ASN A 14 6.05 -10.56 -5.83
CA ASN A 14 6.25 -9.88 -7.11
C ASN A 14 6.38 -8.37 -6.93
N ALA A 15 5.64 -7.80 -5.96
CA ALA A 15 5.78 -6.42 -5.54
C ALA A 15 7.19 -6.15 -4.95
N ALA A 16 7.71 -7.03 -4.08
CA ALA A 16 9.09 -6.93 -3.60
C ALA A 16 10.13 -7.05 -4.72
N GLU A 17 9.93 -7.96 -5.68
CA GLU A 17 10.85 -8.16 -6.82
C GLU A 17 10.85 -6.95 -7.77
N LEU A 18 9.70 -6.31 -7.99
CA LEU A 18 9.59 -5.16 -8.89
C LEU A 18 10.16 -3.88 -8.31
N VAL A 19 10.16 -3.70 -6.98
CA VAL A 19 10.98 -2.69 -6.32
C VAL A 19 12.47 -2.93 -6.59
N LYS A 20 12.94 -4.18 -6.50
CA LYS A 20 14.35 -4.54 -6.73
C LYS A 20 14.77 -4.54 -8.21
N SER A 21 13.83 -4.71 -9.13
CA SER A 21 14.08 -4.79 -10.58
C SER A 21 12.86 -4.36 -11.41
N PRO A 22 12.60 -3.05 -11.56
CA PRO A 22 11.45 -2.52 -12.31
C PRO A 22 11.53 -2.72 -13.84
N ARG A 23 12.52 -3.47 -14.35
CA ARG A 23 12.77 -3.70 -15.78
C ARG A 23 11.55 -4.23 -16.55
N ASN A 24 10.73 -5.06 -15.91
CA ASN A 24 9.53 -5.62 -16.55
C ASN A 24 8.47 -4.55 -16.85
N VAL A 25 8.41 -3.47 -16.06
CA VAL A 25 7.53 -2.31 -16.30
C VAL A 25 8.07 -1.46 -17.46
N LEU A 26 9.39 -1.26 -17.51
CA LEU A 26 10.06 -0.51 -18.56
C LEU A 26 9.83 -1.09 -19.95
N VAL A 27 9.82 -2.43 -20.10
CA VAL A 27 9.58 -3.10 -21.39
C VAL A 27 8.18 -2.78 -21.93
N ASP A 28 7.15 -2.84 -21.11
CA ASP A 28 5.78 -2.54 -21.56
C ASP A 28 5.57 -1.05 -21.87
N HIS A 29 6.21 -0.17 -21.09
CA HIS A 29 6.19 1.27 -21.34
C HIS A 29 6.83 1.64 -22.68
N ILE A 30 7.98 1.04 -23.02
CA ILE A 30 8.64 1.20 -24.34
C ILE A 30 7.72 0.75 -25.49
N ASN A 31 6.84 -0.23 -25.26
CA ASN A 31 5.86 -0.70 -26.25
C ASN A 31 4.59 0.19 -26.32
N GLY A 32 4.54 1.32 -25.61
CA GLY A 32 3.41 2.27 -25.63
C GLY A 32 2.13 1.76 -24.95
N ILE A 33 2.23 0.76 -24.09
CA ILE A 33 1.08 0.17 -23.40
C ILE A 33 0.77 0.99 -22.14
N LYS A 34 -0.43 1.57 -22.06
CA LYS A 34 -0.91 2.18 -20.80
C LYS A 34 -1.20 1.09 -19.78
N GLN A 35 -0.77 1.26 -18.53
CA GLN A 35 -0.92 0.26 -17.49
C GLN A 35 -1.66 0.78 -16.26
N ALA A 36 -2.56 -0.03 -15.73
CA ALA A 36 -3.08 0.09 -14.37
C ALA A 36 -2.56 -1.09 -13.55
N VAL A 37 -1.93 -0.81 -12.41
CA VAL A 37 -1.29 -1.83 -11.58
C VAL A 37 -1.94 -1.84 -10.21
N ILE A 38 -2.37 -3.02 -9.78
CA ILE A 38 -2.85 -3.30 -8.42
C ILE A 38 -1.75 -4.06 -7.70
N VAL A 39 -1.19 -3.49 -6.63
CA VAL A 39 -0.16 -4.15 -5.82
C VAL A 39 -0.71 -4.53 -4.45
N SER A 40 -0.36 -5.72 -3.97
CA SER A 40 -0.54 -6.10 -2.57
C SER A 40 0.60 -5.56 -1.71
N ALA A 41 0.42 -5.58 -0.38
CA ALA A 41 1.48 -5.26 0.57
C ALA A 41 2.75 -6.10 0.32
N ILE A 42 3.92 -5.47 0.41
CA ILE A 42 5.22 -6.10 0.11
C ILE A 42 5.49 -7.25 1.09
N ARG A 43 5.96 -8.40 0.60
CA ARG A 43 6.40 -9.53 1.44
C ARG A 43 7.64 -10.21 0.89
N SER A 44 8.37 -10.90 1.74
CA SER A 44 9.40 -11.89 1.38
C SER A 44 9.00 -13.27 1.90
N SER A 45 9.83 -14.29 1.62
CA SER A 45 9.69 -15.63 2.20
C SER A 45 9.87 -15.68 3.72
N SER A 46 10.44 -14.64 4.34
CA SER A 46 10.70 -14.54 5.78
C SER A 46 9.90 -13.45 6.50
N PHE A 47 9.18 -12.59 5.77
CA PHE A 47 8.49 -11.43 6.33
C PHE A 47 7.22 -11.10 5.54
N ASN A 48 6.07 -11.01 6.21
CA ASN A 48 4.80 -10.62 5.58
C ASN A 48 4.24 -9.35 6.22
N THR A 49 4.23 -8.25 5.48
CA THR A 49 3.73 -6.94 5.95
C THR A 49 2.28 -7.01 6.42
N THR A 50 1.40 -7.74 5.72
CA THR A 50 -0.01 -7.90 6.11
C THR A 50 -0.12 -8.57 7.48
N ASP A 51 0.57 -9.68 7.69
CA ASP A 51 0.53 -10.42 8.97
C ASP A 51 1.09 -9.56 10.10
N LYS A 52 2.15 -8.79 9.84
CA LYS A 52 2.78 -7.90 10.82
C LYS A 52 1.90 -6.70 11.18
N LEU A 53 1.12 -6.16 10.24
CA LEU A 53 0.11 -5.14 10.51
C LEU A 53 -1.08 -5.72 11.31
N ILE A 54 -1.44 -6.99 11.09
CA ILE A 54 -2.41 -7.71 11.93
C ILE A 54 -1.85 -7.91 13.35
N GLU A 55 -0.56 -8.29 13.51
CA GLU A 55 0.11 -8.35 14.81
C GLU A 55 0.01 -7.00 15.55
N VAL A 56 0.34 -5.88 14.89
CA VAL A 56 0.17 -4.52 15.46
C VAL A 56 -1.27 -4.27 15.91
N GLY A 57 -2.25 -4.65 15.09
CA GLY A 57 -3.67 -4.45 15.39
C GLY A 57 -4.14 -5.22 16.63
N GLU A 58 -3.72 -6.48 16.79
CA GLU A 58 -4.04 -7.29 17.97
C GLU A 58 -3.25 -6.86 19.21
N MET A 59 -2.00 -6.37 19.07
CA MET A 59 -1.24 -5.74 20.16
C MET A 59 -1.94 -4.48 20.70
N ILE A 60 -2.42 -3.62 19.80
CA ILE A 60 -3.22 -2.44 20.16
C ILE A 60 -4.51 -2.86 20.88
N LYS A 61 -5.25 -3.82 20.32
CA LYS A 61 -6.52 -4.33 20.86
C LYS A 61 -6.37 -4.97 22.25
N SER A 62 -5.24 -5.63 22.50
CA SER A 62 -4.89 -6.22 23.80
C SER A 62 -4.21 -5.24 24.77
N LYS A 63 -4.06 -3.97 24.38
CA LYS A 63 -3.41 -2.90 25.16
C LYS A 63 -1.95 -3.21 25.52
N SER A 64 -1.19 -3.80 24.59
CA SER A 64 0.28 -3.88 24.68
C SER A 64 0.91 -2.49 24.86
N SER A 65 2.14 -2.43 25.37
CA SER A 65 2.79 -1.15 25.64
C SER A 65 3.10 -0.40 24.34
N PHE A 66 3.09 0.93 24.41
CA PHE A 66 3.35 1.78 23.24
C PHE A 66 4.73 1.54 22.63
N LEU A 67 5.70 1.18 23.47
CA LEU A 67 7.06 0.84 23.03
C LEU A 67 7.09 -0.45 22.21
N GLU A 68 6.31 -1.47 22.57
CA GLU A 68 6.19 -2.71 21.79
C GLU A 68 5.47 -2.47 20.46
N VAL A 69 4.35 -1.73 20.47
CA VAL A 69 3.59 -1.35 19.26
C VAL A 69 4.48 -0.55 18.30
N LYS A 70 5.19 0.46 18.82
CA LYS A 70 6.15 1.26 18.05
C LYS A 70 7.30 0.41 17.50
N SER A 71 7.85 -0.51 18.30
CA SER A 71 8.92 -1.42 17.87
C SER A 71 8.49 -2.31 16.70
N LYS A 72 7.25 -2.84 16.74
CA LYS A 72 6.68 -3.63 15.65
C LYS A 72 6.48 -2.81 14.37
N LEU A 73 6.04 -1.55 14.49
CA LEU A 73 5.93 -0.65 13.34
C LEU A 73 7.31 -0.33 12.72
N ILE A 74 8.34 -0.16 13.55
CA ILE A 74 9.72 -0.01 13.11
C ILE A 74 10.22 -1.27 12.40
N GLU A 75 9.91 -2.48 12.89
CA GLU A 75 10.21 -3.76 12.22
C GLU A 75 9.68 -3.79 10.77
N ILE A 76 8.44 -3.30 10.55
CA ILE A 76 7.81 -3.22 9.22
C ILE A 76 8.49 -2.16 8.34
N ARG A 77 8.79 -0.98 8.90
CA ARG A 77 9.49 0.08 8.18
C ARG A 77 10.87 -0.35 7.72
N ASP A 78 11.65 -0.96 8.61
CA ASP A 78 13.03 -1.37 8.35
C ASP A 78 13.07 -2.52 7.34
N PHE A 79 12.05 -3.39 7.31
CA PHE A 79 11.84 -4.33 6.20
C PHE A 79 11.69 -3.60 4.85
N HIS A 80 10.82 -2.57 4.76
CA HIS A 80 10.66 -1.81 3.51
C HIS A 80 11.96 -1.12 3.09
N PHE A 81 12.74 -0.59 4.03
CA PHE A 81 14.07 -0.04 3.73
C PHE A 81 15.02 -1.09 3.15
N SER A 82 15.05 -2.31 3.69
CA SER A 82 15.91 -3.38 3.14
C SER A 82 15.51 -3.79 1.71
N ILE A 83 14.22 -3.78 1.37
CA ILE A 83 13.74 -4.03 0.00
C ILE A 83 14.15 -2.91 -0.97
N ILE A 84 14.18 -1.66 -0.50
CA ILE A 84 14.55 -0.47 -1.28
C ILE A 84 16.08 -0.36 -1.45
N ASP A 85 16.86 -0.72 -0.43
CA ASP A 85 18.33 -0.73 -0.50
C ASP A 85 18.90 -1.87 -1.35
N GLU A 86 18.10 -2.91 -1.60
CA GLU A 86 18.45 -3.96 -2.56
C GLU A 86 18.34 -3.46 -4.02
N LYS A 87 19.50 -3.07 -4.58
CA LYS A 87 19.78 -2.96 -6.03
C LYS A 87 19.06 -1.84 -6.80
N LEU A 88 18.60 -0.80 -6.13
CA LEU A 88 18.19 0.42 -6.83
C LEU A 88 19.41 1.26 -7.26
N SER A 89 19.48 1.61 -8.54
CA SER A 89 20.46 2.59 -9.10
C SER A 89 19.89 4.01 -9.16
N ILE A 90 18.88 4.28 -8.33
CA ILE A 90 18.21 5.57 -8.16
C ILE A 90 18.47 6.08 -6.74
N ASP A 91 18.38 7.38 -6.51
CA ASP A 91 18.43 7.91 -5.14
C ASP A 91 17.17 7.44 -4.38
N THR A 92 17.38 6.75 -3.27
CA THR A 92 16.31 6.19 -2.45
C THR A 92 15.97 7.04 -1.23
N ASN A 93 16.71 8.14 -0.98
CA ASN A 93 16.51 8.98 0.20
C ASN A 93 15.09 9.57 0.23
N ASP A 94 14.60 10.14 -0.87
CA ASP A 94 13.23 10.68 -0.97
C ASP A 94 12.15 9.62 -0.66
N ILE A 95 12.38 8.37 -1.08
CA ILE A 95 11.48 7.24 -0.81
C ILE A 95 11.52 6.90 0.69
N LYS A 96 12.71 6.84 1.28
CA LYS A 96 12.90 6.53 2.71
C LYS A 96 12.35 7.62 3.63
N ASP A 97 12.56 8.89 3.29
CA ASP A 97 12.06 10.03 4.06
C ASP A 97 10.53 10.12 4.01
N PHE A 98 9.93 9.82 2.87
CA PHE A 98 8.48 9.67 2.78
C PHE A 98 7.96 8.52 3.64
N ILE A 99 8.60 7.34 3.57
CA ILE A 99 8.24 6.18 4.40
C ILE A 99 8.38 6.52 5.89
N ASN A 100 9.47 7.19 6.31
CA ASN A 100 9.62 7.70 7.67
C ASN A 100 8.44 8.60 8.05
N GLY A 101 8.11 9.61 7.23
CA GLY A 101 6.98 10.50 7.49
C GLY A 101 5.63 9.78 7.61
N ILE A 102 5.39 8.77 6.78
CA ILE A 102 4.20 7.90 6.88
C ILE A 102 4.18 7.13 8.21
N PHE A 103 5.27 6.46 8.58
CA PHE A 103 5.34 5.68 9.82
C PHE A 103 5.30 6.56 11.06
N ASP A 104 5.95 7.73 11.05
CA ASP A 104 5.92 8.69 12.15
C ASP A 104 4.51 9.25 12.35
N ASN A 105 3.76 9.55 11.27
CA ASN A 105 2.34 9.92 11.38
C ASN A 105 1.51 8.78 11.97
N LEU A 106 1.63 7.54 11.45
CA LEU A 106 0.91 6.38 12.00
C LEU A 106 1.22 6.15 13.48
N ILE A 107 2.50 6.21 13.88
CA ILE A 107 2.94 6.11 15.28
C ILE A 107 2.38 7.26 16.12
N LEU A 108 2.33 8.48 15.59
CA LEU A 108 1.82 9.65 16.28
C LEU A 108 0.30 9.60 16.48
N ASP A 109 -0.45 9.07 15.52
CA ASP A 109 -1.90 8.91 15.64
C ASP A 109 -2.26 7.76 16.59
N ILE A 110 -1.49 6.66 16.55
CA ILE A 110 -1.48 5.58 17.55
C ILE A 110 -1.13 6.11 18.96
N TYR A 111 -0.26 7.13 19.08
CA TYR A 111 0.10 7.75 20.37
C TYR A 111 -0.94 8.75 20.90
N LYS A 112 -1.44 9.65 20.03
CA LYS A 112 -2.39 10.72 20.39
C LYS A 112 -3.76 10.19 20.77
N SER A 113 -4.14 9.06 20.20
CA SER A 113 -5.34 8.34 20.61
C SER A 113 -5.07 7.73 21.99
N SER A 114 -5.69 8.30 23.02
CA SER A 114 -5.26 8.12 24.41
C SER A 114 -5.31 6.68 24.98
N GLU A 115 -5.94 5.74 24.26
CA GLU A 115 -5.74 4.29 24.39
C GLU A 115 -5.84 3.57 23.01
N TYR A 116 -5.20 4.16 21.98
CA TYR A 116 -5.04 3.68 20.58
C TYR A 116 -6.28 3.65 19.65
N LYS A 117 -6.20 4.37 18.51
CA LYS A 117 -7.15 4.39 17.39
C LYS A 117 -6.46 4.77 16.08
N ILE A 118 -6.98 4.26 14.97
CA ILE A 118 -6.35 4.33 13.65
C ILE A 118 -7.25 5.16 12.71
N PHE A 119 -7.25 6.48 12.97
CA PHE A 119 -7.93 7.60 12.27
C PHE A 119 -9.43 7.91 12.60
N PRO A 120 -9.89 9.19 12.50
CA PRO A 120 -11.20 9.71 12.98
C PRO A 120 -12.11 10.25 11.83
N THR A 121 -13.30 10.87 11.95
CA THR A 121 -14.16 11.48 13.01
C THR A 121 -15.65 11.11 12.72
N LYS A 122 -16.72 11.49 13.45
CA LYS A 122 -17.00 12.42 14.58
C LYS A 122 -17.88 11.74 15.65
N GLU A 123 -17.74 12.22 16.88
CA GLU A 123 -18.59 11.96 18.07
C GLU A 123 -18.62 10.54 18.67
N ASN A 124 -18.29 10.49 19.97
CA ASN A 124 -18.61 9.45 20.97
C ASN A 124 -17.81 8.14 21.01
N ASP A 125 -17.94 7.46 22.17
CA ASP A 125 -17.05 6.50 22.84
C ASP A 125 -16.29 5.42 22.06
N TYR A 126 -15.11 5.08 22.59
CA TYR A 126 -13.95 4.95 21.71
C TYR A 126 -12.74 4.22 22.36
N SER A 127 -12.96 3.01 22.88
CA SER A 127 -12.01 2.26 23.73
C SER A 127 -11.55 0.89 23.18
N ILE A 128 -11.83 0.59 21.90
CA ILE A 128 -11.60 -0.72 21.29
C ILE A 128 -11.08 -0.55 19.85
N MET A 129 -10.06 -1.32 19.45
CA MET A 129 -9.68 -1.53 18.06
C MET A 129 -10.86 -2.14 17.29
N THR A 130 -11.52 -1.36 16.44
CA THR A 130 -12.65 -1.85 15.64
C THR A 130 -12.17 -2.66 14.43
N SER A 131 -13.03 -3.54 13.90
CA SER A 131 -12.75 -4.24 12.64
C SER A 131 -12.49 -3.28 11.47
N SER A 132 -13.02 -2.05 11.52
CA SER A 132 -12.71 -1.02 10.52
C SER A 132 -11.29 -0.47 10.71
N GLY A 133 -10.90 -0.12 11.94
CA GLY A 133 -9.53 0.34 12.24
C GLY A 133 -8.46 -0.71 11.91
N LEU A 134 -8.76 -2.00 12.13
CA LEU A 134 -7.88 -3.10 11.71
C LEU A 134 -7.78 -3.19 10.17
N ARG A 135 -8.89 -3.04 9.44
CA ARG A 135 -8.86 -2.99 7.96
C ARG A 135 -8.05 -1.79 7.45
N SER A 136 -8.22 -0.61 8.05
CA SER A 136 -7.41 0.58 7.72
C SER A 136 -5.92 0.35 7.97
N LEU A 137 -5.55 -0.27 9.10
CA LEU A 137 -4.17 -0.62 9.42
C LEU A 137 -3.58 -1.67 8.46
N VAL A 138 -4.37 -2.61 7.95
CA VAL A 138 -3.91 -3.59 6.96
C VAL A 138 -3.81 -2.97 5.57
N GLY A 139 -4.81 -2.18 5.14
CA GLY A 139 -4.82 -1.49 3.85
C GLY A 139 -3.69 -0.46 3.70
N PHE A 140 -3.21 0.10 4.81
CA PHE A 140 -1.98 0.90 4.87
C PHE A 140 -0.78 0.17 4.25
N GLY A 141 -0.66 -1.17 4.40
CA GLY A 141 0.42 -1.94 3.79
C GLY A 141 0.34 -1.99 2.26
N GLU A 142 -0.87 -1.96 1.70
CA GLU A 142 -1.11 -1.91 0.25
C GLU A 142 -0.89 -0.51 -0.30
N GLU A 143 -1.32 0.54 0.43
CA GLU A 143 -1.06 1.95 0.12
C GLU A 143 0.45 2.27 0.14
N LEU A 144 1.17 1.82 1.16
CA LEU A 144 2.62 1.91 1.28
C LEU A 144 3.32 1.21 0.10
N SER A 145 2.89 -0.01 -0.23
CA SER A 145 3.42 -0.76 -1.39
C SER A 145 3.20 0.02 -2.70
N ALA A 146 1.99 0.52 -2.94
CA ALA A 146 1.63 1.26 -4.15
C ALA A 146 2.41 2.56 -4.31
N TYR A 147 2.65 3.30 -3.22
CA TYR A 147 3.49 4.49 -3.24
C TYR A 147 4.96 4.16 -3.54
N VAL A 148 5.53 3.14 -2.90
CA VAL A 148 6.92 2.73 -3.17
C VAL A 148 7.10 2.35 -4.64
N HIS A 149 6.12 1.65 -5.24
CA HIS A 149 6.13 1.36 -6.67
C HIS A 149 6.04 2.62 -7.53
N GLU A 150 5.17 3.58 -7.19
CA GLU A 150 5.10 4.88 -7.90
C GLU A 150 6.47 5.57 -7.90
N LYS A 151 7.16 5.65 -6.76
CA LYS A 151 8.50 6.28 -6.72
C LYS A 151 9.60 5.50 -7.41
N VAL A 152 9.59 4.18 -7.34
CA VAL A 152 10.57 3.35 -8.08
C VAL A 152 10.38 3.48 -9.59
N ILE A 153 9.14 3.49 -10.07
CA ILE A 153 8.80 3.62 -11.49
C ILE A 153 9.09 5.04 -11.99
N SER A 154 8.70 6.08 -11.23
CA SER A 154 9.06 7.48 -11.51
C SER A 154 10.57 7.72 -11.49
N GLY A 155 11.30 7.09 -10.57
CA GLY A 155 12.76 7.19 -10.45
C GLY A 155 13.53 6.61 -11.64
N ILE A 156 12.94 5.68 -12.40
CA ILE A 156 13.51 5.19 -13.67
C ILE A 156 13.00 5.95 -14.91
N GLY A 157 12.32 7.10 -14.72
CA GLY A 157 11.89 8.00 -15.79
C GLY A 157 10.57 7.62 -16.47
N ILE A 158 9.75 6.76 -15.84
CA ILE A 158 8.41 6.41 -16.34
C ILE A 158 7.38 7.22 -15.55
N ASP A 159 6.51 7.98 -16.23
CA ASP A 159 5.41 8.69 -15.57
C ASP A 159 4.45 7.71 -14.89
N ALA A 160 4.32 7.81 -13.57
CA ALA A 160 3.51 6.94 -12.73
C ALA A 160 2.79 7.76 -11.66
N LYS A 161 1.55 7.36 -11.35
CA LYS A 161 0.69 8.06 -10.40
C LYS A 161 0.01 7.08 -9.45
N PHE A 162 0.20 7.30 -8.16
CA PHE A 162 -0.50 6.57 -7.10
C PHE A 162 -2.00 6.91 -7.12
N VAL A 163 -2.84 5.88 -6.93
CA VAL A 163 -4.30 6.01 -6.85
C VAL A 163 -4.79 5.20 -5.64
N ASN A 164 -5.34 5.89 -4.63
CA ASN A 164 -5.91 5.23 -3.46
C ASN A 164 -7.31 4.67 -3.80
N LEU A 165 -7.49 3.35 -3.64
CA LEU A 165 -8.73 2.63 -4.00
C LEU A 165 -9.79 2.59 -2.90
N ASN A 166 -9.50 3.09 -1.69
CA ASN A 166 -10.45 3.07 -0.56
C ASN A 166 -11.70 3.96 -0.82
N GLY A 167 -11.62 4.90 -1.77
CA GLY A 167 -12.77 5.67 -2.30
C GLY A 167 -13.43 5.07 -3.55
N VAL A 168 -13.11 3.82 -3.89
CA VAL A 168 -13.60 3.11 -5.08
C VAL A 168 -14.48 1.92 -4.70
N VAL A 169 -14.13 1.20 -3.63
CA VAL A 169 -14.82 -0.04 -3.23
C VAL A 169 -15.83 0.21 -2.10
N PRO A 170 -17.15 0.06 -2.32
CA PRO A 170 -18.14 0.22 -1.25
C PRO A 170 -18.05 -0.92 -0.22
N GLU A 171 -18.13 -0.60 1.07
CA GLU A 171 -17.84 -1.48 2.22
C GLU A 171 -18.64 -2.80 2.31
N ASN A 172 -19.69 -2.98 1.50
CA ASN A 172 -20.60 -4.14 1.56
C ASN A 172 -20.26 -5.27 0.58
N SER A 173 -19.03 -5.36 0.05
CA SER A 173 -18.63 -6.42 -0.90
C SER A 173 -18.23 -7.75 -0.24
N GLU A 174 -18.98 -8.22 0.77
CA GLU A 174 -18.83 -9.60 1.24
C GLU A 174 -19.26 -10.57 0.13
N ARG A 175 -18.35 -11.50 -0.26
CA ARG A 175 -18.59 -12.63 -1.20
C ARG A 175 -18.73 -12.34 -2.70
N LEU A 176 -18.02 -11.35 -3.26
CA LEU A 176 -17.60 -11.50 -4.67
C LEU A 176 -16.40 -12.47 -4.74
N LYS A 177 -16.46 -13.46 -5.64
CA LYS A 177 -15.31 -14.35 -5.90
C LYS A 177 -14.13 -13.51 -6.35
N GLU A 178 -12.89 -13.85 -5.97
CA GLU A 178 -11.71 -13.01 -6.27
C GLU A 178 -11.60 -12.60 -7.75
N GLN A 179 -11.94 -13.50 -8.68
CA GLN A 179 -11.95 -13.21 -10.12
C GLN A 179 -13.03 -12.19 -10.52
N GLU A 180 -14.25 -12.32 -9.98
CA GLU A 180 -15.39 -11.44 -10.27
C GLU A 180 -15.21 -10.05 -9.63
N LEU A 181 -14.60 -10.02 -8.44
CA LEU A 181 -14.12 -8.79 -7.80
C LEU A 181 -13.01 -8.14 -8.62
N PHE A 182 -12.02 -8.92 -9.09
CA PHE A 182 -10.92 -8.42 -9.91
C PHE A 182 -11.40 -7.87 -11.26
N GLU A 183 -12.32 -8.55 -11.95
CA GLU A 183 -12.91 -8.07 -13.21
C GLU A 183 -13.72 -6.77 -13.02
N ARG A 184 -14.49 -6.67 -11.92
CA ARG A 184 -15.22 -5.45 -11.56
C ARG A 184 -14.27 -4.29 -11.23
N LEU A 185 -13.27 -4.54 -10.37
CA LEU A 185 -12.25 -3.56 -10.01
C LEU A 185 -11.46 -3.10 -11.25
N SER A 186 -11.07 -4.02 -12.13
CA SER A 186 -10.37 -3.71 -13.38
C SER A 186 -11.21 -2.76 -14.25
N ARG A 187 -12.51 -3.02 -14.40
CA ARG A 187 -13.41 -2.14 -15.16
C ARG A 187 -13.53 -0.76 -14.53
N GLU A 188 -13.72 -0.68 -13.21
CA GLU A 188 -13.91 0.60 -12.51
C GLU A 188 -12.61 1.43 -12.45
N ILE A 189 -11.46 0.77 -12.26
CA ILE A 189 -10.14 1.39 -12.33
C ILE A 189 -9.88 1.92 -13.74
N SER A 190 -10.09 1.13 -14.81
CA SER A 190 -9.92 1.63 -16.18
C SER A 190 -10.79 2.86 -16.45
N THR A 191 -12.07 2.87 -16.05
CA THR A 191 -12.95 4.04 -16.21
C THR A 191 -12.43 5.29 -15.48
N ARG A 192 -11.91 5.15 -14.25
CA ARG A 192 -11.35 6.30 -13.50
C ARG A 192 -9.97 6.73 -14.03
N VAL A 193 -9.14 5.81 -14.48
CA VAL A 193 -7.83 6.10 -15.11
C VAL A 193 -8.01 6.84 -16.44
N GLU A 194 -8.95 6.41 -17.28
CA GLU A 194 -9.31 7.12 -18.52
C GLU A 194 -9.75 8.57 -18.25
N GLN A 195 -10.56 8.79 -17.21
CA GLN A 195 -11.01 10.14 -16.84
C GLN A 195 -9.85 11.04 -16.37
N VAL A 196 -8.85 10.48 -15.66
CA VAL A 196 -7.69 11.23 -15.16
C VAL A 196 -6.64 11.49 -16.24
N LEU A 197 -6.58 10.67 -17.30
CA LEU A 197 -5.66 10.84 -18.43
C LEU A 197 -6.22 11.71 -19.56
N CYS A 198 -7.53 12.02 -19.54
CA CYS A 198 -8.21 12.87 -20.52
C CYS A 198 -8.39 14.34 -20.06
N THR A 199 -7.83 14.71 -18.90
CA THR A 199 -7.86 16.06 -18.31
C THR A 199 -6.46 16.61 -18.09
#